data_AF-A0A940V201-F1
#
_entry.id   AF-A0A940V201-F1
#
_cell.length_a   1.000
_cell.length_b   1.000
_cell.length_c   1.000
_cell.angle_alpha   90.00
_cell.angle_beta   90.00
_cell.angle_gamma   90.00
#
_symmetry.space_group_name_H-M   'P 1'
#
loop_
_entity.id
_entity.type
_entity.pdbx_description
1 polymer ?
#
loop_
_entity_poly.entity_id
_entity_poly.type
_entity_poly.pdbx_seq_one_letter_code
_entity_poly.pdbx_strand_id
1 'polypeptide(L)' 'MFHSLYFNPCRSTALSDCGKEYQIFGESHIEEIAQKHKIDMTAKLPINPKLAAACDRGMIELYEGDWLDTLADRLEKL' A
#
# COMPACT_ATOMS: atom_id res chain seq x y z
N MET A 1 -4.28 -9.41 -10.72
CA MET A 1 -4.12 -7.96 -10.55
C MET A 1 -4.75 -7.59 -9.20
N PHE A 2 -3.96 -6.98 -8.32
CA PHE A 2 -4.36 -6.40 -7.01
C PHE A 2 -5.13 -7.32 -6.05
N HIS A 3 -4.41 -8.19 -5.32
CA HIS A 3 -4.98 -8.99 -4.21
C HIS A 3 -4.50 -8.54 -2.83
N SER A 4 -4.01 -7.30 -2.71
CA SER A 4 -3.83 -6.70 -1.40
C SER A 4 -3.95 -5.21 -1.49
N LEU A 5 -4.94 -4.72 -0.78
CA LEU A 5 -5.33 -3.35 -0.71
C LEU A 5 -5.82 -3.24 0.74
N TYR A 6 -5.06 -2.53 1.58
CA TYR A 6 -5.28 -2.47 3.03
C TYR A 6 -5.98 -1.17 3.42
N PHE A 7 -7.18 -1.24 3.99
CA PHE A 7 -7.91 -0.04 4.40
C PHE A 7 -7.65 0.30 5.87
N ASN A 8 -7.26 1.54 6.15
CA ASN A 8 -7.23 2.10 7.51
C ASN A 8 -8.33 3.17 7.61
N PRO A 9 -9.52 2.86 8.18
CA PRO A 9 -10.72 3.69 8.07
C PRO A 9 -10.72 5.03 8.83
N CYS A 10 -9.72 5.33 9.66
CA CYS A 10 -9.92 6.29 10.75
C CYS A 10 -9.94 7.75 10.26
N ARG A 11 -11.14 8.34 10.16
CA ARG A 11 -11.38 9.78 9.90
C ARG A 11 -12.22 10.49 10.97
N SER A 12 -12.66 9.84 12.05
CA SER A 12 -13.46 10.49 13.09
C SER A 12 -13.35 9.84 14.48
N THR A 13 -13.49 10.68 15.50
CA THR A 13 -13.38 10.44 16.94
C THR A 13 -14.39 9.41 17.46
N ALA A 14 -14.02 8.12 17.48
CA ALA A 14 -14.49 7.09 18.41
C ALA A 14 -13.49 5.93 18.38
N LEU A 15 -12.67 5.83 19.43
CA LEU A 15 -11.49 4.97 19.49
C LEU A 15 -11.86 3.60 20.09
N SER A 16 -11.91 2.55 19.26
CA SER A 16 -11.65 1.18 19.72
C SER A 16 -11.07 0.25 18.64
N ASP A 17 -11.25 0.55 17.35
CA ASP A 17 -10.80 -0.33 16.25
C ASP A 17 -9.86 0.35 15.22
N CYS A 18 -9.42 1.59 15.46
CA CYS A 18 -8.69 2.43 14.51
C CYS A 18 -7.21 2.06 14.22
N GLY A 19 -6.82 0.80 14.35
CA GLY A 19 -5.48 0.33 13.98
C GLY A 19 -5.47 -1.10 13.43
N LYS A 20 -6.64 -1.66 13.14
CA LYS A 20 -6.77 -3.00 12.58
C LYS A 20 -6.57 -2.93 11.08
N GLU A 21 -5.73 -3.80 10.56
CA GLU A 21 -5.62 -4.02 9.13
C GLU A 21 -6.84 -4.79 8.63
N TYR A 22 -7.51 -4.24 7.62
CA TYR A 22 -8.67 -4.88 7.00
C TYR A 22 -8.28 -5.44 5.64
N GLN A 23 -8.42 -6.75 5.49
CA GLN A 23 -8.28 -7.47 4.22
C GLN A 23 -9.60 -7.43 3.43
N ILE A 24 -9.97 -6.24 2.94
CA ILE A 24 -11.28 -6.01 2.28
C ILE A 24 -11.48 -6.93 1.06
N PHE A 25 -10.39 -7.26 0.37
CA PHE A 25 -10.41 -8.12 -0.83
C PHE A 25 -10.00 -9.56 -0.55
N GLY A 26 -9.96 -9.98 0.72
CA GLY A 26 -9.51 -11.30 1.16
C GLY A 26 -8.00 -11.38 1.42
N GLU A 27 -7.54 -12.59 1.73
CA GLU A 27 -6.13 -12.86 2.07
C GLU A 27 -5.18 -12.52 0.93
N SER A 28 -4.13 -11.79 1.28
CA SER A 28 -3.06 -11.46 0.33
C SER A 28 -2.12 -12.64 0.13
N HIS A 29 -1.77 -12.89 -1.12
CA HIS A 29 -0.79 -13.88 -1.53
C HIS A 29 0.41 -13.24 -2.25
N ILE A 30 0.66 -11.94 -2.03
CA ILE A 30 1.67 -11.19 -2.78
C ILE A 30 3.08 -11.73 -2.51
N GLU A 31 3.38 -12.08 -1.27
CA GLU A 31 4.67 -12.66 -0.88
C GLU A 31 4.94 -14.00 -1.56
N GLU A 32 3.94 -14.87 -1.59
CA GLU A 32 4.06 -16.18 -2.24
C GLU A 32 4.33 -16.03 -3.74
N ILE A 33 3.60 -15.14 -4.40
CA ILE A 33 3.77 -14.86 -5.83
C ILE A 33 5.14 -14.23 -6.10
N ALA A 34 5.57 -13.27 -5.27
CA ALA A 34 6.88 -12.64 -5.40
C ALA A 34 8.02 -13.67 -5.29
N GLN A 35 7.95 -14.55 -4.30
CA GLN A 35 8.92 -15.65 -4.14
C GLN A 35 8.91 -16.61 -5.34
N LYS A 36 7.72 -17.01 -5.82
CA LYS A 36 7.57 -17.91 -6.97
C LYS A 36 8.23 -17.35 -8.24
N HIS A 37 8.13 -16.03 -8.45
CA HIS A 37 8.69 -15.35 -9.61
C HIS A 37 10.09 -14.76 -9.38
N LYS A 38 10.71 -15.02 -8.22
CA LYS A 38 12.02 -14.46 -7.82
C LYS A 38 12.05 -12.93 -7.90
N ILE A 39 10.94 -12.31 -7.54
CA ILE A 39 10.83 -10.85 -7.38
C ILE A 39 11.19 -10.56 -5.93
N ASP A 40 12.40 -10.06 -5.72
CA ASP A 40 12.99 -9.72 -4.44
C ASP A 40 12.48 -8.39 -3.86
N MET A 41 11.98 -7.51 -4.74
CA MET A 41 11.57 -6.16 -4.41
C MET A 41 10.09 -5.94 -4.73
N THR A 42 9.27 -5.72 -3.69
CA THR A 42 7.85 -5.37 -3.81
C THR A 42 7.46 -4.33 -2.76
N ALA A 43 6.40 -3.56 -3.04
CA ALA A 43 5.83 -2.59 -2.11
C ALA A 43 4.34 -2.89 -1.88
N LYS A 44 3.84 -2.57 -0.68
CA LYS A 44 2.43 -2.74 -0.31
C LYS A 44 1.80 -1.38 -0.06
N LEU A 45 0.86 -1.00 -0.92
CA LEU A 45 0.17 0.27 -0.82
C LEU A 45 -1.15 0.09 -0.04
N PRO A 46 -1.54 1.07 0.80
CA PRO A 46 -2.84 1.05 1.46
C PRO A 46 -3.96 1.47 0.48
N ILE A 47 -5.19 1.02 0.77
CA ILE A 47 -6.42 1.66 0.31
C ILE A 47 -6.55 2.98 1.06
N ASN A 48 -6.09 4.05 0.43
CA ASN A 48 -6.28 5.40 0.94
C ASN A 48 -7.05 6.23 -0.10
N PRO A 49 -8.27 6.71 0.22
CA PRO A 49 -9.03 7.55 -0.69
C PRO A 49 -8.29 8.82 -1.13
N LYS A 50 -7.40 9.38 -0.30
CA LYS A 50 -6.59 10.55 -0.68
C LYS A 50 -5.55 10.19 -1.74
N LEU A 51 -4.92 9.01 -1.62
CA LEU A 51 -3.96 8.50 -2.59
C LEU A 51 -4.63 8.29 -3.94
N ALA A 52 -5.75 7.55 -3.96
CA ALA A 52 -6.53 7.34 -5.19
C ALA A 52 -6.96 8.68 -5.82
N ALA A 53 -7.46 9.61 -5.01
CA ALA A 53 -7.88 10.92 -5.50
C ALA A 53 -6.71 11.79 -6.02
N ALA A 54 -5.50 11.61 -5.50
CA ALA A 54 -4.30 12.28 -6.02
C ALA A 54 -3.90 11.71 -7.38
N CYS A 55 -3.95 10.37 -7.55
CA CYS A 55 -3.77 9.72 -8.85
C CYS A 55 -4.78 10.21 -9.89
N ASP A 56 -6.07 10.20 -9.56
CA ASP A 56 -7.14 10.58 -10.48
C ASP A 56 -7.05 12.03 -10.96
N ARG A 57 -6.50 12.92 -10.12
CA ARG A 57 -6.29 14.34 -10.46
C ARG A 57 -4.94 14.62 -11.13
N GLY A 58 -4.09 13.61 -11.32
CA GLY A 58 -2.74 13.81 -11.85
C GLY A 58 -1.81 14.58 -10.90
N MET A 59 -2.07 14.53 -9.58
CA MET A 59 -1.26 15.19 -8.55
C MET A 59 -0.53 14.19 -7.63
N ILE A 60 -0.29 12.97 -8.12
CA ILE A 60 0.34 11.90 -7.33
C ILE A 60 1.77 12.25 -6.90
N GLU A 61 2.50 13.04 -7.71
CA GLU A 61 3.87 13.47 -7.41
C GLU A 61 3.98 14.35 -6.16
N LEU A 62 2.87 14.96 -5.74
CA LEU A 62 2.80 15.81 -4.55
C LEU A 62 2.29 15.04 -3.32
N TYR A 63 2.00 13.75 -3.46
CA TYR A 63 1.47 12.92 -2.39
C TYR A 63 2.61 12.38 -1.51
N GLU A 64 2.54 12.62 -0.21
CA GLU A 64 3.52 12.12 0.76
C GLU A 64 3.15 10.73 1.29
N GLY A 65 4.11 9.81 1.24
CA GLY A 65 3.99 8.45 1.77
C GLY A 65 5.32 7.70 1.75
N ASP A 66 5.45 6.68 2.60
CA ASP A 66 6.71 5.95 2.90
C ASP A 66 6.76 4.52 2.32
N TRP A 67 5.66 4.03 1.74
CA TRP A 67 5.54 2.63 1.30
C TRP A 67 6.49 2.25 0.15
N LEU A 68 7.07 3.22 -0.55
CA LEU A 68 8.01 3.00 -1.65
C LEU A 68 9.47 3.23 -1.23
N ASP A 69 9.74 3.72 -0.02
CA ASP A 69 11.08 4.14 0.40
C ASP A 69 12.07 2.98 0.35
N THR A 70 11.69 1.82 0.90
CA THR A 70 12.54 0.62 0.87
C THR A 70 12.82 0.14 -0.56
N LEU A 71 11.86 0.31 -1.47
CA LEU A 71 12.04 -0.03 -2.88
C LEU A 71 13.01 0.95 -3.54
N ALA A 72 12.83 2.25 -3.31
CA ALA A 72 13.71 3.30 -3.83
C ALA A 72 15.16 3.12 -3.34
N ASP A 73 15.36 2.92 -2.02
CA ASP A 73 16.66 2.69 -1.40
C ASP A 73 17.42 1.50 -2.00
N ARG A 74 16.68 0.48 -2.46
CA ARG A 74 17.27 -0.71 -3.09
C ARG A 74 17.65 -0.43 -4.55
N LEU A 75 16.80 0.28 -5.28
CA LEU A 75 17.06 0.67 -6.66
C LEU A 75 18.26 1.63 -6.76
N GLU A 76 18.45 2.53 -5.80
CA GLU A 76 19.62 3.41 -5.73
C GLU A 76 20.95 2.67 -5.51
N LYS A 77 20.90 1.45 -4.95
CA LYS A 77 22.08 0.62 -4.64
C LYS A 77 22.37 -0.47 -5.68
N LEU A 78 21.57 -0.54 -6.75
CA LEU A 78 21.86 -1.39 -7.92
C LEU A 78 23.02 -0.83 -8.73
#